data_AF-X7ECJ0-F1
#
_entry.id   AF-X7ECJ0-F1
#
_cell.length_a   1.000
_cell.length_b   1.000
_cell.length_c   1.000
_cell.angle_alpha   90.00
_cell.angle_beta   90.00
_cell.angle_gamma   90.00
#
_symmetry.space_group_name_H-M   'P 1'
#
loop_
_entity.id
_entity.type
_entity.pdbx_description
1 polymer ?
#
loop_
_entity_poly.entity_id
_entity_poly.type
_entity_poly.pdbx_seq_one_letter_code
_entity_poly.pdbx_strand_id
1 'polypeptide(L)'
;MGTTPYSLRLDDELRQSLEREAAIEDRPPAQLAVRAIRAMLEAKVAKRAAVEVALEQADNEMFISAEAMNDWIDAWDTEDEGPAPRADMTPDRS
;
A
#
# COMPACT_ATOMS: atom_id res chain seq x y z
N MET A 1 -19.53 -17.69 -15.21
CA MET A 1 -19.36 -16.21 -15.23
C MET A 1 -19.24 -15.77 -16.68
N GLY A 2 -20.17 -14.96 -17.17
CA GLY A 2 -20.10 -14.44 -18.55
C GLY A 2 -19.06 -13.33 -18.66
N THR A 3 -18.29 -13.32 -19.74
CA THR A 3 -17.42 -12.20 -20.10
C THR A 3 -18.24 -11.19 -20.89
N THR A 4 -18.14 -9.91 -20.54
CA THR A 4 -18.76 -8.82 -21.32
C THR A 4 -17.68 -8.20 -22.21
N PRO A 5 -17.91 -8.04 -23.52
CA PRO A 5 -16.93 -7.41 -24.40
C PRO A 5 -16.73 -5.95 -23.99
N TYR A 6 -15.47 -5.52 -23.94
CA TYR A 6 -15.09 -4.14 -23.65
C TYR A 6 -14.14 -3.66 -24.76
N SER A 7 -14.49 -2.54 -25.40
CA SER A 7 -13.67 -1.95 -26.47
C SER A 7 -12.80 -0.85 -25.88
N LEU A 8 -11.48 -0.95 -26.09
CA LEU A 8 -10.50 0.01 -25.65
C LEU A 8 -9.77 0.57 -26.87
N ARG A 9 -9.56 1.89 -26.90
CA ARG A 9 -8.68 2.52 -27.89
C ARG A 9 -7.26 2.50 -27.37
N LEU A 10 -6.37 1.85 -28.12
CA LEU A 10 -4.94 1.83 -27.89
C LEU A 10 -4.28 2.64 -28.99
N ASP A 11 -3.35 3.51 -28.62
CA ASP A 11 -2.41 4.09 -29.57
C ASP A 11 -1.51 2.99 -30.18
N ASP A 12 -0.86 3.32 -31.30
CA ASP A 12 -0.11 2.33 -32.08
C ASP A 12 1.13 1.82 -31.35
N GLU A 13 1.75 2.63 -30.49
CA GLU A 13 2.94 2.25 -29.71
C GLU A 13 2.55 1.23 -28.63
N LEU A 14 1.50 1.52 -27.87
CA LEU A 14 0.99 0.64 -26.82
C LEU A 14 0.46 -0.68 -27.41
N ARG A 15 -0.22 -0.64 -28.56
CA ARG A 15 -0.67 -1.86 -29.26
C ARG A 15 0.51 -2.74 -29.64
N GLN A 16 1.52 -2.19 -30.32
CA GLN A 16 2.69 -2.95 -30.76
C GLN A 16 3.46 -3.53 -29.58
N SER A 17 3.58 -2.78 -28.50
CA SER A 17 4.26 -3.25 -27.28
C SER A 17 3.51 -4.41 -26.64
N LEU A 18 2.18 -4.31 -26.52
CA LEU A 18 1.33 -5.38 -26.00
C LEU A 18 1.40 -6.64 -26.88
N GLU A 19 1.36 -6.50 -28.20
CA GLU A 19 1.46 -7.62 -29.14
C GLU A 19 2.82 -8.31 -29.07
N ARG A 20 3.91 -7.54 -28.93
CA ARG A 20 5.26 -8.08 -28.78
C ARG A 20 5.40 -8.91 -27.50
N GLU A 21 4.97 -8.37 -26.36
CA GLU A 21 5.03 -9.09 -25.08
C GLU A 21 4.13 -10.32 -25.09
N ALA A 22 2.93 -10.22 -25.66
CA ALA A 22 2.02 -11.34 -25.81
C ALA A 22 2.61 -12.46 -26.67
N ALA A 23 3.36 -12.12 -27.74
CA ALA A 23 4.06 -13.10 -28.57
C ALA A 23 5.22 -13.79 -27.83
N ILE A 24 5.96 -13.06 -26.99
CA ILE A 24 7.02 -13.62 -26.15
C ILE A 24 6.43 -14.61 -25.12
N GLU A 25 5.27 -14.28 -24.55
CA GLU A 25 4.58 -15.13 -23.56
C GLU A 25 3.74 -16.26 -24.18
N ASP A 26 3.68 -16.37 -25.52
CA ASP A 26 2.79 -17.29 -26.27
C ASP A 26 1.32 -17.20 -25.81
N ARG A 27 0.82 -15.97 -25.67
CA ARG A 27 -0.53 -15.68 -25.16
C ARG A 27 -1.28 -14.68 -26.03
N PRO A 28 -2.63 -14.66 -25.98
CA PRO A 28 -3.40 -13.63 -26.64
C PRO A 28 -3.16 -12.24 -26.00
N PRO A 29 -2.93 -11.17 -26.79
CA PRO A 29 -2.75 -9.81 -26.27
C PRO A 29 -3.90 -9.35 -25.36
N ALA A 30 -5.13 -9.74 -25.69
CA ALA A 30 -6.32 -9.44 -24.88
C ALA A 30 -6.25 -10.09 -23.48
N GLN A 31 -5.65 -11.28 -23.35
CA GLN A 31 -5.48 -11.94 -22.06
C GLN A 31 -4.45 -11.18 -21.21
N LEU A 32 -3.35 -10.74 -21.83
CA LEU A 32 -2.33 -9.93 -21.17
C LEU A 32 -2.89 -8.58 -20.71
N ALA A 33 -3.70 -7.93 -21.54
CA ALA A 33 -4.40 -6.69 -21.18
C ALA A 33 -5.35 -6.89 -19.98
N VAL A 34 -6.15 -7.95 -19.97
CA VAL A 34 -7.06 -8.26 -18.83
C VAL A 34 -6.26 -8.50 -17.56
N ARG A 35 -5.14 -9.23 -17.64
CA ARG A 35 -4.25 -9.48 -16.49
C ARG A 35 -3.66 -8.18 -15.96
N ALA A 36 -3.16 -7.32 -16.84
CA ALA A 36 -2.61 -6.02 -16.47
C ALA A 36 -3.65 -5.12 -15.79
N ILE A 37 -4.88 -5.07 -16.33
CA ILE A 37 -5.99 -4.30 -15.76
C ILE A 37 -6.32 -4.82 -14.35
N ARG A 38 -6.41 -6.14 -14.15
CA ARG A 38 -6.66 -6.74 -12.83
C ARG A 38 -5.57 -6.37 -11.83
N ALA A 39 -4.31 -6.56 -12.19
CA ALA A 39 -3.17 -6.24 -11.34
C ALA A 39 -3.16 -4.75 -10.95
N MET A 40 -3.46 -3.85 -11.89
CA MET A 40 -3.57 -2.42 -11.61
C MET A 40 -4.70 -2.11 -10.62
N LEU A 41 -5.87 -2.74 -10.78
CA LEU A 41 -7.01 -2.51 -9.89
C LEU A 41 -6.73 -3.04 -8.48
N GLU A 42 -6.16 -4.25 -8.37
CA GLU A 42 -5.75 -4.83 -7.10
C GLU A 42 -4.72 -3.94 -6.39
N ALA A 43 -3.70 -3.44 -7.10
CA ALA A 43 -2.72 -2.52 -6.54
C ALA A 43 -3.36 -1.21 -6.05
N LYS A 44 -4.36 -0.67 -6.76
CA LYS A 44 -5.10 0.52 -6.31
C LYS A 44 -5.92 0.26 -5.06
N VAL A 45 -6.58 -0.89 -4.97
CA VAL A 45 -7.34 -1.30 -3.78
C VAL A 45 -6.40 -1.47 -2.59
N ALA A 46 -5.30 -2.20 -2.76
CA ALA A 46 -4.30 -2.39 -1.72
C ALA A 46 -3.73 -1.05 -1.22
N LYS A 47 -3.43 -0.12 -2.14
CA LYS A 47 -2.97 1.23 -1.78
C LYS A 47 -4.01 2.00 -0.97
N ARG A 48 -5.30 1.94 -1.36
CA ARG A 48 -6.38 2.61 -0.61
C ARG A 48 -6.55 2.01 0.77
N ALA A 49 -6.57 0.69 0.88
CA ALA A 49 -6.66 -0.01 2.16
C ALA A 49 -5.48 0.34 3.08
N ALA A 50 -4.25 0.43 2.55
CA ALA A 50 -3.10 0.85 3.34
C ALA A 50 -3.22 2.30 3.84
N VAL A 51 -3.80 3.20 3.03
CA VAL A 51 -4.09 4.57 3.46
C VAL A 51 -5.20 4.62 4.51
N GLU A 52 -6.27 3.84 4.34
CA GLU A 52 -7.35 3.74 5.34
C GLU A 52 -6.83 3.20 6.67
N VAL A 53 -6.00 2.15 6.66
CA VAL A 53 -5.36 1.63 7.88
C VAL A 53 -4.44 2.66 8.51
N ALA A 54 -3.68 3.43 7.72
CA ALA A 54 -2.85 4.50 8.24
C ALA A 54 -3.68 5.64 8.86
N LEU A 55 -4.85 5.96 8.29
CA LEU A 55 -5.79 6.92 8.87
C LEU A 55 -6.42 6.37 10.15
N GLU A 56 -6.86 5.11 10.19
CA GLU A 56 -7.37 4.47 11.40
C GLU A 56 -6.32 4.39 12.52
N GLN A 57 -5.05 4.16 12.17
CA GLN A 57 -3.96 4.21 13.14
C GLN A 57 -3.64 5.64 13.59
N ALA A 58 -3.80 6.64 12.73
CA ALA A 58 -3.69 8.04 13.13
C ALA A 58 -4.87 8.49 14.02
N ASP A 59 -6.07 7.93 13.80
CA ASP A 59 -7.26 8.09 14.64
C ASP A 59 -7.20 7.24 15.92
N ASN A 60 -6.25 6.31 16.06
CA ASN A 60 -5.86 5.77 17.36
C ASN A 60 -5.00 6.84 18.06
N GLU A 61 -5.69 7.76 18.74
CA GLU A 61 -5.27 8.99 19.43
C GLU A 61 -4.24 8.78 20.58
N MET A 62 -3.34 7.80 20.47
CA MET A 62 -2.39 7.40 21.50
C MET A 62 -1.00 7.22 20.88
N PHE A 63 -0.25 8.33 20.78
CA PHE A 63 1.15 8.33 20.37
C PHE A 63 2.08 8.36 21.59
N ILE A 64 3.26 7.75 21.49
CA ILE A 64 4.35 7.86 22.49
C ILE A 64 5.27 9.00 22.07
N SER A 65 5.59 9.92 22.98
CA SER A 65 6.49 11.03 22.75
C SER A 65 7.91 10.55 22.46
N ALA A 66 8.62 11.31 21.64
CA ALA A 66 10.01 11.00 21.32
C ALA A 66 10.90 11.04 22.58
N GLU A 67 10.57 11.88 23.56
CA GLU A 67 11.25 11.97 24.85
C GLU A 67 11.03 10.68 25.66
N ALA A 68 9.79 10.23 25.86
CA ALA A 68 9.50 8.99 26.57
C ALA A 68 10.11 7.74 25.90
N MET A 69 10.24 7.75 24.57
CA MET A 69 10.91 6.67 23.83
C MET A 69 12.43 6.70 24.03
N ASN A 70 13.06 7.88 23.99
CA ASN A 70 14.50 8.03 24.20
C ASN A 70 14.88 7.68 25.64
N ASP A 71 14.12 8.16 26.62
CA ASP A 71 14.35 7.85 28.04
C ASP A 71 14.27 6.34 28.30
N TRP A 72 13.34 5.64 27.63
CA TRP A 72 13.25 4.19 27.73
C TRP A 72 14.44 3.47 27.09
N ILE A 73 14.89 3.92 25.91
CA ILE A 73 16.07 3.36 25.24
C ILE A 73 17.34 3.60 26.07
N ASP A 74 17.47 4.78 26.67
CA ASP A 74 18.62 5.16 27.50
C ASP A 74 18.63 4.41 28.84
N ALA A 75 17.48 3.94 29.31
CA ALA A 75 17.35 3.10 30.50
C ALA A 75 17.68 1.62 30.24
N TRP A 76 17.88 1.19 28.99
CA TRP A 76 18.27 -0.20 28.69
C TRP A 76 19.64 -0.54 29.26
N ASP A 77 19.80 -1.76 29.79
CA ASP A 77 21.05 -2.24 30.40
C ASP A 77 21.48 -1.43 31.65
N THR A 78 20.52 -0.76 32.30
CA THR A 78 20.68 -0.04 33.57
C THR A 78 19.73 -0.57 34.65
N GLU A 79 19.94 -0.17 35.91
CA GLU A 79 19.05 -0.56 37.03
C GLU A 79 17.64 0.05 36.92
N ASP A 80 17.45 1.06 36.06
CA ASP A 80 16.19 1.77 35.82
C ASP A 80 15.41 1.22 34.62
N GLU A 81 15.80 0.05 34.08
CA GLU A 81 15.11 -0.59 32.95
C GLU A 81 13.63 -0.86 33.28
N GLY A 82 12.75 -0.05 32.68
CA GLY A 82 11.32 -0.07 32.89
C GLY A 82 10.53 -0.74 31.75
N PRO A 83 9.22 -0.99 31.96
CA PRO A 83 8.36 -1.45 30.88
C PRO A 83 8.26 -0.40 29.76
N ALA A 84 7.99 -0.86 28.54
CA ALA A 84 7.86 0.02 27.38
C ALA A 84 6.90 1.21 27.65
N PRO A 85 7.25 2.42 27.17
CA PRO A 85 6.50 3.64 27.46
C PRO A 85 5.07 3.54 26.91
N ARG A 86 4.13 4.10 27.67
CA ARG A 86 2.73 4.20 27.25
C ARG A 86 2.54 5.47 26.43
N ALA A 87 1.56 5.45 25.53
CA ALA A 87 1.20 6.65 24.80
C ALA A 87 0.78 7.78 25.75
N ASP A 88 1.38 8.94 25.53
CA ASP A 88 1.32 10.16 26.33
C ASP A 88 0.97 11.39 25.48
N MET A 89 0.85 11.24 24.16
CA MET A 89 0.49 12.31 23.22
C MET A 89 -0.86 12.05 22.55
N THR A 90 -1.71 13.09 22.57
CA THR A 90 -2.92 13.21 21.74
C THR A 90 -2.69 14.26 20.65
N PRO A 91 -3.10 14.04 19.39
CA PRO A 91 -2.89 15.02 18.32
C PRO A 91 -3.67 16.32 18.59
N ASP A 92 -3.00 17.46 18.50
CA ASP A 92 -3.61 18.79 18.60
C ASP A 92 -4.48 19.06 17.37
N ARG A 93 -5.81 19.17 17.56
CA ARG A 93 -6.76 19.52 16.51
C ARG A 93 -6.92 21.04 16.47
N SER A 94 -6.21 21.71 15.56
CA SER A 94 -6.43 23.12 15.20
C SER A 94 -7.13 23.28 13.85
#